data_AF-A0A952R1L6-F1
#
_entry.id   AF-A0A952R1L6-F1
#
_cell.length_a   1.000
_cell.length_b   1.000
_cell.length_c   1.000
_cell.angle_alpha   90.00
_cell.angle_beta   90.00
_cell.angle_gamma   90.00
#
_symmetry.space_group_name_H-M   'P 1'
#
loop_
_entity.id
_entity.type
_entity.pdbx_description
1 polymer ?
#
loop_
_entity_poly.entity_id
_entity_poly.type
_entity_poly.pdbx_seq_one_letter_code
_entity_poly.pdbx_strand_id
1 'polypeptide(L)'
;MNSLGGRRATAEGRAATGRGPWLYTALTACAWLALVLIHLSEHAWYFGHEVLGARSVPPPLALAGFSAGWLLMSLAMMLPGVLPALARLHGTASGRLPSAWLAGYLSPWMLLGFAFAAVDLVVHVIVAPRYPLSLARVPTLLWLMVGVQVLCRALGGGYRRRHGAGSACESEQIRDVRTAFLRGWRAGLEDVRRDWLLMIAASAVHGEAVRALVAMCAATVLMNLSPHRGLANLSFRRKVA
;
A
#
# COMPACT_ATOMS: atom_id res chain seq x y z
N MET A 1 34.08 -42.71 21.26
CA MET A 1 33.70 -41.57 22.11
C MET A 1 33.37 -40.37 21.22
N ASN A 2 32.17 -39.80 21.41
CA ASN A 2 31.68 -38.47 21.01
C ASN A 2 31.52 -38.11 19.51
N SER A 3 30.42 -38.56 18.91
CA SER A 3 29.89 -38.07 17.61
C SER A 3 28.35 -37.85 17.64
N LEU A 4 27.82 -37.28 18.73
CA LEU A 4 26.36 -37.05 18.88
C LEU A 4 25.97 -35.58 19.11
N GLY A 5 26.90 -34.63 18.98
CA GLY A 5 26.64 -33.20 19.22
C GLY A 5 25.92 -32.44 18.10
N GLY A 6 25.76 -33.02 16.90
CA GLY A 6 25.34 -32.27 15.69
C GLY A 6 23.84 -32.10 15.45
N ARG A 7 22.95 -32.76 16.20
CA ARG A 7 21.51 -32.81 15.87
C ARG A 7 20.58 -31.92 16.71
N ARG A 8 21.08 -31.26 17.77
CA ARG A 8 20.22 -30.41 18.63
C ARG A 8 20.04 -28.97 18.14
N ALA A 9 20.91 -28.45 17.28
CA ALA A 9 20.82 -27.07 16.79
C ALA A 9 19.73 -26.83 15.72
N THR A 10 19.07 -27.88 15.20
CA THR A 10 18.12 -27.76 14.08
C THR A 10 16.64 -27.68 14.47
N ALA A 11 16.30 -27.94 15.73
CA ALA A 11 14.90 -27.97 16.19
C ALA A 11 14.42 -26.61 16.74
N GLU A 12 15.26 -25.91 17.51
CA GLU A 12 14.89 -24.59 18.07
C GLU A 12 14.84 -23.47 17.01
N GLY A 13 15.59 -23.62 15.90
CA GLY A 13 15.57 -22.66 14.79
C GLY A 13 14.28 -22.65 13.95
N ARG A 14 13.38 -23.64 14.11
CA ARG A 14 12.12 -23.73 13.34
C ARG A 14 10.89 -23.18 14.07
N ALA A 15 10.97 -22.93 15.37
CA ALA A 15 9.81 -22.48 16.15
C ALA A 15 9.58 -20.96 16.07
N ALA A 16 10.58 -20.17 15.64
CA ALA A 16 10.48 -18.70 15.57
C ALA A 16 9.85 -18.17 14.27
N THR A 17 9.56 -19.01 13.27
CA THR A 17 9.31 -18.58 11.89
C THR A 17 7.85 -18.37 11.49
N GLY A 18 6.88 -18.58 12.38
CA GLY A 18 5.45 -18.54 12.02
C GLY A 18 4.73 -17.21 12.27
N ARG A 19 5.28 -16.29 13.07
CA ARG A 19 4.49 -15.15 13.59
C ARG A 19 4.47 -13.87 12.73
N GLY A 20 5.51 -13.64 11.94
CA GLY A 20 5.64 -12.43 11.12
C GLY A 20 4.47 -12.18 10.15
N PRO A 21 4.09 -13.15 9.29
CA PRO A 21 3.10 -12.89 8.24
C PRO A 21 1.68 -12.71 8.79
N TRP A 22 1.29 -13.43 9.85
CA TRP A 22 -0.07 -13.29 10.40
C TRP A 22 -0.30 -11.90 10.96
N LEU A 23 0.72 -11.26 11.54
CA LEU A 23 0.60 -9.92 12.12
C LEU A 23 0.17 -8.91 11.04
N TYR A 24 0.82 -8.95 9.88
CA TYR A 24 0.49 -8.03 8.78
C TYR A 24 -0.83 -8.39 8.10
N THR A 25 -1.19 -9.68 8.02
CA THR A 25 -2.52 -10.11 7.56
C THR A 25 -3.62 -9.63 8.50
N ALA A 26 -3.42 -9.78 9.81
CA ALA A 26 -4.35 -9.29 10.83
C ALA A 26 -4.46 -7.76 10.77
N LEU A 27 -3.35 -7.04 10.64
CA LEU A 27 -3.34 -5.59 10.45
C LEU A 27 -4.14 -5.18 9.20
N THR A 28 -3.97 -5.89 8.08
CA THR A 28 -4.73 -5.68 6.85
C THR A 28 -6.23 -5.90 7.07
N ALA A 29 -6.60 -7.01 7.72
CA ALA A 29 -8.00 -7.34 8.01
C ALA A 29 -8.64 -6.33 8.96
N CYS A 30 -7.92 -5.92 10.02
CA CYS A 30 -8.34 -4.88 10.94
C CYS A 30 -8.50 -3.52 10.23
N ALA A 31 -7.61 -3.18 9.30
CA ALA A 31 -7.73 -1.95 8.52
C ALA A 31 -9.00 -1.94 7.66
N TRP A 32 -9.29 -3.04 6.97
CA TRP A 32 -10.55 -3.22 6.22
C TRP A 32 -11.78 -3.13 7.13
N LEU A 33 -11.77 -3.84 8.25
CA LEU A 33 -12.89 -3.82 9.19
C LEU A 33 -13.12 -2.41 9.73
N ALA A 34 -12.07 -1.69 10.11
CA ALA A 34 -12.17 -0.32 10.57
C ALA A 34 -12.72 0.61 9.48
N LEU A 35 -12.32 0.47 8.21
CA LEU A 35 -12.90 1.25 7.11
C LEU A 35 -14.39 0.97 6.94
N VAL A 36 -14.81 -0.28 7.00
CA VAL A 36 -16.24 -0.66 6.92
C VAL A 36 -17.01 -0.01 8.07
N LEU A 37 -16.53 -0.13 9.31
CA LEU A 37 -17.18 0.47 10.48
C LEU A 37 -17.25 2.00 10.38
N ILE A 38 -16.19 2.65 9.92
CA ILE A 38 -16.16 4.10 9.70
C ILE A 38 -17.21 4.49 8.65
N HIS A 39 -17.27 3.81 7.51
CA HIS A 39 -18.23 4.09 6.43
C HIS A 39 -19.69 3.84 6.80
N LEU A 40 -19.93 2.93 7.74
CA LEU A 40 -21.27 2.69 8.30
C LEU A 40 -21.65 3.69 9.40
N SER A 41 -20.71 4.52 9.87
CA SER A 41 -20.93 5.49 10.94
C SER A 41 -21.31 6.87 10.39
N GLU A 42 -22.06 7.64 11.18
CA GLU A 42 -22.34 9.06 10.92
C GLU A 42 -21.07 9.94 10.95
N HIS A 43 -19.94 9.38 11.42
CA HIS A 43 -18.67 10.07 11.61
C HIS A 43 -17.71 9.85 10.43
N ALA A 44 -18.13 9.16 9.37
CA ALA A 44 -17.28 8.85 8.21
C ALA A 44 -16.58 10.09 7.63
N TRP A 45 -17.29 11.22 7.59
CA TRP A 45 -16.79 12.48 7.03
C TRP A 45 -15.57 13.05 7.78
N TYR A 46 -15.34 12.70 9.05
CA TYR A 46 -14.14 13.11 9.81
C TYR A 46 -12.85 12.46 9.29
N PHE A 47 -12.96 11.36 8.56
CA PHE A 47 -11.84 10.61 8.00
C PHE A 47 -11.65 10.87 6.49
N GLY A 48 -12.55 11.63 5.89
CA GLY A 48 -12.48 12.06 4.50
C GLY A 48 -11.75 13.40 4.33
N HIS A 49 -11.68 13.88 3.10
CA HIS A 49 -11.04 15.16 2.77
C HIS A 49 -11.93 16.36 3.13
N GLU A 50 -13.23 16.14 3.28
CA GLU A 50 -14.25 17.12 3.63
C GLU A 50 -13.95 17.79 4.99
N VAL A 51 -13.38 17.05 5.94
CA VAL A 51 -13.00 17.56 7.26
C VAL A 51 -11.99 18.71 7.18
N LEU A 52 -11.14 18.73 6.14
CA LEU A 52 -10.09 19.75 5.98
C LEU A 52 -10.65 21.14 5.63
N GLY A 53 -11.85 21.20 5.05
CA GLY A 53 -12.57 22.44 4.77
C GLY A 53 -13.61 22.83 5.83
N ALA A 54 -13.82 21.98 6.84
CA ALA A 54 -14.90 22.16 7.81
C ALA A 54 -14.56 23.26 8.84
N ARG A 55 -15.33 24.36 8.84
CA ARG A 55 -15.14 25.47 9.78
C ARG A 55 -15.38 25.09 11.25
N SER A 56 -16.14 24.02 11.49
CA SER A 56 -16.49 23.54 12.83
C SER A 56 -15.41 22.69 13.50
N VAL A 57 -14.37 22.27 12.76
CA VAL A 57 -13.31 21.38 13.26
C VAL A 57 -11.99 22.14 13.36
N PRO A 58 -11.29 22.10 14.51
CA PRO A 58 -9.96 22.70 14.64
C PRO A 58 -8.97 22.11 13.62
N PRO A 59 -8.10 22.92 12.97
CA PRO A 59 -7.21 22.44 11.91
C PRO A 59 -6.31 21.24 12.29
N PRO A 60 -5.72 21.17 13.51
CA PRO A 60 -4.93 20.00 13.89
C PRO A 60 -5.75 18.71 13.95
N LEU A 61 -7.01 18.80 14.38
CA LEU A 61 -7.91 17.65 14.48
C LEU A 61 -8.38 17.20 13.10
N ALA A 62 -8.69 18.15 12.21
CA ALA A 62 -9.02 17.85 10.81
C ALA A 62 -7.85 17.15 10.10
N LEU A 63 -6.62 17.65 10.29
CA LEU A 63 -5.43 17.03 9.73
C LEU A 63 -5.22 15.62 10.27
N ALA A 64 -5.40 15.41 11.58
CA ALA A 64 -5.27 14.10 12.20
C ALA A 64 -6.33 13.10 11.70
N GLY A 65 -7.60 13.53 11.59
CA GLY A 65 -8.70 12.71 11.08
C GLY A 65 -8.47 12.27 9.63
N PHE A 66 -8.15 13.23 8.75
CA PHE A 66 -7.79 12.93 7.36
C PHE A 66 -6.57 11.99 7.27
N SER A 67 -5.50 12.27 8.03
CA SER A 67 -4.30 11.43 8.04
C SER A 67 -4.60 10.01 8.47
N ALA A 68 -5.44 9.83 9.49
CA ALA A 68 -5.85 8.53 9.98
C ALA A 68 -6.68 7.77 8.95
N GLY A 69 -7.68 8.43 8.33
CA GLY A 69 -8.50 7.84 7.28
C GLY A 69 -7.68 7.41 6.07
N TRP A 70 -6.78 8.28 5.61
CA TRP A 70 -5.92 8.01 4.47
C TRP A 70 -4.90 6.89 4.74
N LEU A 71 -4.31 6.87 5.94
CA LEU A 71 -3.41 5.80 6.35
C LEU A 71 -4.15 4.46 6.42
N LEU A 72 -5.36 4.44 6.98
CA LEU A 72 -6.18 3.24 7.08
C LEU A 72 -6.55 2.69 5.71
N MET A 73 -6.93 3.56 4.78
CA MET A 73 -7.15 3.22 3.38
C MET A 73 -5.89 2.64 2.73
N SER A 74 -4.75 3.31 2.90
CA SER A 74 -3.47 2.86 2.36
C SER A 74 -3.07 1.49 2.92
N LEU A 75 -3.27 1.25 4.21
CA LEU A 75 -3.04 -0.06 4.84
C LEU A 75 -3.97 -1.13 4.25
N ALA A 76 -5.27 -0.86 4.14
CA ALA A 76 -6.23 -1.83 3.63
C ALA A 76 -5.94 -2.25 2.17
N MET A 77 -5.58 -1.27 1.33
CA MET A 77 -5.41 -1.50 -0.11
C MET A 77 -3.99 -1.90 -0.51
N MET A 78 -2.97 -1.33 0.13
CA MET A 78 -1.57 -1.45 -0.31
C MET A 78 -0.76 -2.47 0.49
N LEU A 79 -1.13 -2.72 1.75
CA LEU A 79 -0.45 -3.72 2.58
C LEU A 79 -0.55 -5.15 2.03
N PRO A 80 -1.71 -5.63 1.50
CA PRO A 80 -1.83 -6.98 0.95
C PRO A 80 -0.72 -7.33 -0.06
N GLY A 81 -0.34 -6.36 -0.90
CA GLY A 81 0.58 -6.59 -2.02
C GLY A 81 2.02 -6.79 -1.59
N VAL A 82 2.38 -6.22 -0.45
CA VAL A 82 3.73 -6.27 0.11
C VAL A 82 3.88 -7.28 1.24
N LEU A 83 2.81 -8.02 1.60
CA LEU A 83 2.87 -9.09 2.62
C LEU A 83 4.01 -10.09 2.37
N PRO A 84 4.26 -10.60 1.15
CA PRO A 84 5.37 -11.52 0.92
C PRO A 84 6.74 -10.88 1.18
N ALA A 85 6.90 -9.59 0.89
CA ALA A 85 8.14 -8.86 1.15
C ALA A 85 8.37 -8.66 2.66
N LEU A 86 7.32 -8.27 3.39
CA LEU A 86 7.36 -8.13 4.84
C LEU A 86 7.62 -9.46 5.55
N ALA A 87 7.00 -10.55 5.10
CA ALA A 87 7.23 -11.88 5.66
C ALA A 87 8.70 -12.32 5.55
N ARG A 88 9.34 -12.04 4.40
CA ARG A 88 10.78 -12.32 4.20
C ARG A 88 11.67 -11.45 5.08
N LEU A 89 11.37 -10.16 5.20
CA LEU A 89 12.10 -9.26 6.08
C LEU A 89 11.99 -9.71 7.54
N HIS A 90 10.79 -10.09 7.98
CA HIS A 90 10.56 -10.52 9.35
C HIS A 90 11.32 -11.80 9.71
N GLY A 91 11.54 -12.70 8.74
CA GLY A 91 12.32 -13.93 8.94
C GLY A 91 13.84 -13.75 8.96
N THR A 92 14.36 -12.57 8.56
CA THR A 92 15.80 -12.35 8.34
C THR A 92 16.39 -11.20 9.15
N ALA A 93 15.56 -10.35 9.75
CA ALA A 93 15.97 -9.10 10.35
C ALA A 93 15.49 -8.92 11.80
N SER A 94 16.15 -8.01 12.52
CA SER A 94 15.67 -7.52 13.82
C SER A 94 14.28 -6.88 13.67
N GLY A 95 13.46 -6.94 14.72
CA GLY A 95 12.05 -6.52 14.67
C GLY A 95 11.78 -5.07 14.25
N ARG A 96 12.81 -4.20 14.24
CA ARG A 96 12.71 -2.79 13.81
C ARG A 96 12.82 -2.59 12.29
N LEU A 97 13.44 -3.52 11.56
CA LEU A 97 13.66 -3.34 10.12
C LEU A 97 12.37 -3.48 9.30
N PRO A 98 11.48 -4.46 9.57
CA PRO A 98 10.20 -4.55 8.84
C PRO A 98 9.30 -3.33 9.05
N SER A 99 9.24 -2.77 10.27
CA SER A 99 8.44 -1.57 10.55
C SER A 99 9.03 -0.32 9.88
N ALA A 100 10.36 -0.16 9.89
CA ALA A 100 11.02 0.93 9.18
C ALA A 100 10.80 0.85 7.67
N TRP A 101 10.89 -0.35 7.09
CA TRP A 101 10.58 -0.58 5.68
C TRP A 101 9.12 -0.26 5.37
N LEU A 102 8.18 -0.72 6.19
CA LEU A 102 6.75 -0.43 6.01
C LEU A 102 6.44 1.07 6.11
N ALA A 103 7.05 1.77 7.08
CA ALA A 103 6.93 3.22 7.21
C ALA A 103 7.44 3.93 5.94
N GLY A 104 8.59 3.49 5.42
CA GLY A 104 9.11 3.97 4.14
C GLY A 104 8.14 3.74 2.99
N TYR A 105 7.59 2.53 2.89
CA TYR A 105 6.64 2.14 1.86
C TYR A 105 5.34 2.97 1.87
N LEU A 106 4.80 3.27 3.04
CA LEU A 106 3.57 4.06 3.17
C LEU A 106 3.77 5.56 3.00
N SER A 107 5.00 6.07 3.16
CA SER A 107 5.27 7.51 3.13
C SER A 107 4.93 8.17 1.78
N PRO A 108 5.30 7.62 0.61
CA PRO A 108 4.86 8.15 -0.69
C PRO A 108 3.34 8.19 -0.85
N TRP A 109 2.63 7.16 -0.36
CA TRP A 109 1.17 7.12 -0.39
C TRP A 109 0.55 8.20 0.49
N MET A 110 1.10 8.44 1.68
CA MET A 110 0.67 9.55 2.54
C MET A 110 0.84 10.91 1.86
N LEU A 111 2.02 11.16 1.26
CA LEU A 111 2.28 12.41 0.54
C LEU A 111 1.31 12.60 -0.64
N LEU A 112 1.03 11.52 -1.36
CA LEU A 112 0.05 11.54 -2.45
C LEU A 112 -1.35 11.91 -1.97
N GLY A 113 -1.76 11.43 -0.79
CA GLY A 113 -3.03 11.81 -0.17
C GLY A 113 -3.14 13.29 0.11
N PHE A 114 -2.13 13.87 0.75
CA PHE A 114 -2.10 15.31 0.99
C PHE A 114 -2.07 16.13 -0.29
N ALA A 115 -1.35 15.66 -1.31
CA ALA A 115 -1.34 16.31 -2.63
C ALA A 115 -2.75 16.33 -3.23
N PHE A 116 -3.50 15.22 -3.18
CA PHE A 116 -4.88 15.18 -3.65
C PHE A 116 -5.82 16.05 -2.84
N ALA A 117 -5.73 16.01 -1.50
CA ALA A 117 -6.54 16.87 -0.66
C ALA A 117 -6.30 18.36 -0.93
N ALA A 118 -5.05 18.76 -1.17
CA ALA A 118 -4.71 20.14 -1.53
C ALA A 118 -5.30 20.53 -2.90
N VAL A 119 -5.19 19.65 -3.90
CA VAL A 119 -5.78 19.87 -5.23
C VAL A 119 -7.30 19.95 -5.15
N ASP A 120 -7.93 19.04 -4.40
CA ASP A 120 -9.37 19.00 -4.21
C ASP A 120 -9.88 20.30 -3.55
N LEU A 121 -9.19 20.78 -2.51
CA LEU A 121 -9.52 22.05 -1.87
C LEU A 121 -9.43 23.23 -2.85
N VAL A 122 -8.38 23.26 -3.69
CA VAL A 122 -8.23 24.27 -4.75
C VAL A 122 -9.38 24.19 -5.74
N VAL A 123 -9.78 22.98 -6.17
CA VAL A 123 -10.91 22.78 -7.09
C VAL A 123 -12.20 23.30 -6.46
N HIS A 124 -12.50 22.93 -5.21
CA HIS A 124 -13.72 23.35 -4.53
C HIS A 124 -13.79 24.85 -4.26
N VAL A 125 -12.67 25.50 -3.92
CA VAL A 125 -12.64 26.93 -3.57
C VAL A 125 -12.54 27.83 -4.80
N ILE A 126 -11.78 27.42 -5.82
CA ILE A 126 -11.42 28.29 -6.96
C ILE A 126 -12.23 27.93 -8.21
N VAL A 127 -12.43 26.64 -8.49
CA VAL A 127 -13.00 26.16 -9.75
C VAL A 127 -14.51 26.01 -9.65
N ALA A 128 -15.00 25.27 -8.65
CA ALA A 128 -16.42 24.94 -8.50
C ALA A 128 -17.37 26.16 -8.46
N PRO A 129 -17.03 27.31 -7.84
CA PRO A 129 -17.91 28.48 -7.87
C PRO A 129 -18.05 29.13 -9.25
N ARG A 130 -17.12 28.85 -10.17
CA ARG A 130 -17.04 29.48 -11.50
C ARG A 130 -17.51 28.56 -12.62
N TYR A 131 -17.45 27.25 -12.40
CA TYR A 131 -17.77 26.25 -13.41
C TYR A 131 -18.69 25.19 -12.82
N PRO A 132 -19.89 24.96 -13.39
CA PRO A 132 -20.76 23.86 -12.96
C PRO A 132 -20.11 22.52 -13.33
N LEU A 133 -19.38 21.94 -12.38
CA LEU A 133 -18.65 20.67 -12.53
C LEU A 133 -19.58 19.46 -12.76
N SER A 134 -20.89 19.61 -12.54
CA SER A 134 -21.90 18.58 -12.79
C SER A 134 -22.02 18.13 -14.25
N LEU A 135 -21.54 18.94 -15.21
CA LEU A 135 -21.51 18.60 -16.64
C LEU A 135 -20.21 17.91 -17.07
N ALA A 136 -19.19 17.92 -16.22
CA ALA A 136 -17.90 17.37 -16.55
C ALA A 136 -17.99 15.83 -16.40
N ARG A 137 -17.87 15.10 -17.53
CA ARG A 137 -17.82 13.62 -17.58
C ARG A 137 -16.54 13.03 -16.94
N VAL A 138 -16.02 13.71 -15.92
CA VAL A 138 -14.76 13.44 -15.22
C VAL A 138 -14.71 12.01 -14.68
N PRO A 139 -15.78 11.45 -14.07
CA PRO A 139 -15.76 10.05 -13.63
C PRO A 139 -15.52 9.07 -14.79
N THR A 140 -16.19 9.29 -15.93
CA THR A 140 -16.07 8.42 -17.11
C THR A 140 -14.66 8.49 -17.72
N LEU A 141 -14.09 9.70 -17.84
CA LEU A 141 -12.74 9.88 -18.36
C LEU A 141 -11.68 9.28 -17.42
N LEU A 142 -11.89 9.41 -16.11
CA LEU A 142 -11.00 8.80 -15.10
C LEU A 142 -11.01 7.27 -15.19
N TRP A 143 -12.19 6.65 -15.25
CA TRP A 143 -12.32 5.21 -15.42
C TRP A 143 -11.76 4.72 -16.77
N LEU A 144 -11.91 5.51 -17.83
CA LEU A 144 -11.30 5.21 -19.12
C LEU A 144 -9.76 5.23 -19.02
N MET A 145 -9.17 6.25 -18.38
CA MET A 145 -7.72 6.32 -18.16
C MET A 145 -7.21 5.15 -17.32
N VAL A 146 -7.97 4.74 -16.30
CA VAL A 146 -7.67 3.53 -15.52
C VAL A 146 -7.71 2.28 -16.39
N GLY A 147 -8.76 2.11 -17.21
CA GLY A 147 -8.87 0.99 -18.14
C GLY A 147 -7.69 0.94 -19.12
N VAL A 148 -7.31 2.08 -19.70
CA VAL A 148 -6.13 2.21 -20.57
C VAL A 148 -4.87 1.86 -19.83
N GLN A 149 -4.68 2.35 -18.60
CA GLN A 149 -3.50 2.04 -17.80
C GLN A 149 -3.39 0.55 -17.49
N VAL A 150 -4.49 -0.08 -17.06
CA VAL A 150 -4.57 -1.53 -16.79
C VAL A 150 -4.29 -2.33 -18.06
N LEU A 151 -4.86 -1.92 -19.20
CA LEU A 151 -4.63 -2.54 -20.50
C LEU A 151 -3.17 -2.41 -20.95
N CYS A 152 -2.58 -1.21 -20.88
CA CYS A 152 -1.18 -0.97 -21.19
C CYS A 152 -0.24 -1.81 -20.31
N ARG A 153 -0.62 -2.08 -19.05
CA ARG A 153 0.12 -2.99 -18.16
C ARG A 153 -0.01 -4.45 -18.59
N ALA A 154 -1.23 -4.90 -18.90
CA ALA A 154 -1.47 -6.25 -19.37
C ALA A 154 -0.70 -6.54 -20.67
N LEU A 155 -0.69 -5.57 -21.60
CA LEU A 155 0.01 -5.67 -22.88
C LEU A 155 1.54 -5.48 -22.72
N GLY A 156 1.98 -4.52 -21.91
CA GLY A 156 3.40 -4.24 -21.64
C GLY A 156 4.09 -5.26 -20.73
N GLY A 157 3.30 -6.04 -19.97
CA GLY A 157 3.77 -7.15 -19.14
C GLY A 157 4.43 -8.29 -19.93
N GLY A 158 4.19 -8.37 -21.24
CA GLY A 158 4.93 -9.24 -22.15
C GLY A 158 6.37 -8.77 -22.41
N TYR A 159 6.63 -7.45 -22.44
CA TYR A 159 7.94 -6.89 -22.77
C TYR A 159 8.90 -6.87 -21.57
N ARG A 160 8.38 -6.61 -20.36
CA ARG A 160 9.18 -6.61 -19.12
C ARG A 160 9.53 -8.00 -18.59
N ARG A 161 8.92 -9.08 -19.12
CA ARG A 161 9.32 -10.48 -18.83
C ARG A 161 10.74 -10.81 -19.30
N ARG A 162 11.33 -10.04 -20.22
CA ARG A 162 12.59 -10.42 -20.90
C ARG A 162 13.84 -9.69 -20.42
N HIS A 163 13.74 -8.59 -19.65
CA HIS A 163 14.90 -7.85 -19.19
C HIS A 163 14.85 -7.52 -17.69
N GLY A 164 15.50 -8.39 -16.90
CA GLY A 164 16.53 -7.94 -15.95
C GLY A 164 16.08 -7.30 -14.63
N ALA A 165 15.33 -8.01 -13.79
CA ALA A 165 15.15 -7.61 -12.37
C ALA A 165 15.32 -8.76 -11.37
N GLY A 166 15.94 -9.87 -11.79
CA GLY A 166 16.68 -10.71 -10.85
C GLY A 166 18.11 -10.18 -10.77
N SER A 167 18.77 -10.30 -9.62
CA SER A 167 20.23 -10.34 -9.42
C SER A 167 21.06 -9.10 -9.02
N ALA A 168 20.66 -7.84 -9.23
CA ALA A 168 21.60 -6.73 -8.92
C ALA A 168 21.57 -6.20 -7.47
N CYS A 169 20.51 -6.47 -6.69
CA CYS A 169 20.33 -5.89 -5.34
C CYS A 169 19.96 -6.93 -4.25
N GLU A 170 20.11 -8.22 -4.57
CA GLU A 170 19.59 -9.36 -3.79
C GLU A 170 20.47 -9.81 -2.61
N SER A 171 21.67 -9.27 -2.43
CA SER A 171 22.59 -9.71 -1.34
C SER A 171 23.04 -8.62 -0.38
N GLU A 172 22.69 -7.35 -0.64
CA GLU A 172 23.05 -6.28 0.29
C GLU A 172 22.06 -6.34 1.47
N GLN A 173 22.48 -7.12 2.47
CA GLN A 173 21.81 -7.36 3.73
C GLN A 173 21.36 -6.01 4.31
N ILE A 174 20.05 -5.82 4.45
CA ILE A 174 19.49 -4.64 5.11
C ILE A 174 19.95 -4.71 6.57
N ARG A 175 21.00 -3.96 6.89
CA ARG A 175 21.65 -3.97 8.21
C ARG A 175 21.17 -2.83 9.11
N ASP A 176 20.64 -1.76 8.53
CA ASP A 176 20.19 -0.58 9.27
C ASP A 176 18.75 -0.14 8.92
N VAL A 177 18.17 0.61 9.85
CA VAL A 177 16.80 1.15 9.80
C VAL A 177 16.63 2.14 8.64
N ARG A 178 17.66 2.94 8.34
CA ARG A 178 17.62 3.96 7.30
C ARG A 178 17.51 3.35 5.90
N THR A 179 18.32 2.32 5.62
CA THR A 179 18.31 1.57 4.38
C THR A 179 17.01 0.80 4.22
N ALA A 180 16.48 0.23 5.32
CA ALA A 180 15.16 -0.38 5.32
C ALA A 180 14.08 0.63 4.89
N PHE A 181 14.04 1.81 5.52
CA PHE A 181 13.11 2.89 5.18
C PHE A 181 13.26 3.34 3.73
N LEU A 182 14.48 3.63 3.25
CA LEU A 182 14.71 4.10 1.88
C LEU A 182 14.33 3.06 0.83
N ARG A 183 14.54 1.76 1.12
CA ARG A 183 14.07 0.67 0.25
C ARG A 183 12.55 0.58 0.22
N GLY A 184 11.91 0.73 1.38
CA GLY A 184 10.46 0.83 1.48
C GLY A 184 9.93 2.00 0.65
N TRP A 185 10.51 3.19 0.82
CA TRP A 185 10.16 4.41 0.08
C TRP A 185 10.25 4.22 -1.44
N ARG A 186 11.34 3.63 -1.93
CA ARG A 186 11.48 3.34 -3.38
C ARG A 186 10.40 2.39 -3.88
N ALA A 187 10.11 1.32 -3.13
CA ALA A 187 9.03 0.40 -3.47
C ALA A 187 7.67 1.10 -3.48
N GLY A 188 7.39 1.95 -2.48
CA GLY A 188 6.17 2.75 -2.40
C GLY A 188 6.04 3.73 -3.56
N LEU A 189 7.12 4.40 -3.98
CA LEU A 189 7.11 5.27 -5.16
C LEU A 189 6.86 4.50 -6.46
N GLU A 190 7.42 3.32 -6.61
CA GLU A 190 7.16 2.47 -7.77
C GLU A 190 5.70 2.07 -7.84
N ASP A 191 5.09 1.71 -6.71
CA ASP A 191 3.68 1.34 -6.61
C ASP A 191 2.77 2.55 -6.79
N VAL A 192 3.10 3.72 -6.23
CA VAL A 192 2.40 4.98 -6.53
C VAL A 192 2.42 5.25 -8.03
N ARG A 193 3.58 5.24 -8.69
CA ARG A 193 3.69 5.50 -10.13
C ARG A 193 2.85 4.54 -10.97
N ARG A 194 2.68 3.33 -10.46
CA ARG A 194 1.95 2.24 -11.08
C ARG A 194 0.44 2.41 -10.83
N ASP A 195 0.01 2.56 -9.59
CA ASP A 195 -1.37 2.29 -9.17
C ASP A 195 -2.15 3.53 -8.72
N TRP A 196 -1.53 4.72 -8.75
CA TRP A 196 -2.17 5.96 -8.30
C TRP A 196 -3.52 6.25 -8.97
N LEU A 197 -3.64 6.06 -10.30
CA LEU A 197 -4.90 6.31 -11.01
C LEU A 197 -6.02 5.37 -10.56
N LEU A 198 -5.71 4.11 -10.28
CA LEU A 198 -6.70 3.15 -9.79
C LEU A 198 -7.16 3.54 -8.38
N MET A 199 -6.25 4.07 -7.55
CA MET A 199 -6.59 4.59 -6.23
C MET A 199 -7.52 5.81 -6.33
N ILE A 200 -7.22 6.77 -7.22
CA ILE A 200 -8.13 7.91 -7.44
C ILE A 200 -9.49 7.42 -7.91
N ALA A 201 -9.54 6.50 -8.88
CA ALA A 201 -10.81 6.00 -9.39
C ALA A 201 -11.63 5.30 -8.32
N ALA A 202 -10.99 4.54 -7.42
CA ALA A 202 -11.64 3.94 -6.27
C ALA A 202 -12.21 5.00 -5.31
N SER A 203 -11.46 6.07 -5.03
CA SER A 203 -11.93 7.18 -4.16
C SER A 203 -12.98 8.08 -4.82
N ALA A 204 -13.00 8.13 -6.15
CA ALA A 204 -13.94 8.94 -6.94
C ALA A 204 -15.32 8.28 -7.10
N VAL A 205 -15.51 7.04 -6.63
CA VAL A 205 -16.84 6.41 -6.57
C VAL A 205 -17.64 7.06 -5.45
N HIS A 206 -18.25 8.21 -5.77
CA HIS A 206 -19.22 8.87 -4.90
C HIS A 206 -20.59 8.18 -5.00
N GLY A 207 -21.23 7.93 -3.85
CA GLY A 207 -22.53 7.28 -3.77
C GLY A 207 -22.71 6.48 -2.49
N GLU A 208 -23.68 5.56 -2.47
CA GLU A 208 -23.92 4.66 -1.34
C GLU A 208 -22.62 3.97 -0.90
N ALA A 209 -22.33 4.01 0.41
CA ALA A 209 -21.09 3.52 1.01
C ALA A 209 -20.66 2.13 0.54
N VAL A 210 -21.63 1.26 0.21
CA VAL A 210 -21.40 -0.09 -0.31
C VAL A 210 -20.69 -0.08 -1.67
N ARG A 211 -21.03 0.83 -2.58
CA ARG A 211 -20.42 0.89 -3.92
C ARG A 211 -18.97 1.35 -3.85
N ALA A 212 -18.68 2.32 -2.98
CA ALA A 212 -17.31 2.77 -2.73
C ALA A 212 -16.46 1.61 -2.17
N LEU A 213 -16.97 0.89 -1.18
CA LEU A 213 -16.28 -0.28 -0.60
C LEU A 213 -16.04 -1.39 -1.64
N VAL A 214 -17.03 -1.71 -2.47
CA VAL A 214 -16.87 -2.70 -3.55
C VAL A 214 -15.81 -2.25 -4.56
N ALA A 215 -15.82 -0.98 -4.97
CA ALA A 215 -14.83 -0.44 -5.89
C ALA A 215 -13.41 -0.47 -5.30
N MET A 216 -13.26 -0.13 -4.01
CA MET A 216 -11.98 -0.24 -3.29
C MET A 216 -11.51 -1.69 -3.17
N CYS A 217 -12.41 -2.63 -2.90
CA CYS A 217 -12.09 -4.06 -2.86
C CYS A 217 -11.61 -4.55 -4.23
N ALA A 218 -12.33 -4.21 -5.30
CA ALA A 218 -11.95 -4.56 -6.66
C ALA A 218 -10.60 -3.93 -7.05
N ALA A 219 -10.38 -2.65 -6.74
CA ALA A 219 -9.12 -1.97 -6.95
C ALA A 219 -7.98 -2.66 -6.19
N THR A 220 -8.23 -3.07 -4.94
CA THR A 220 -7.27 -3.83 -4.14
C THR A 220 -6.92 -5.14 -4.84
N VAL A 221 -7.90 -5.95 -5.24
CA VAL A 221 -7.62 -7.19 -5.98
C VAL A 221 -6.79 -6.88 -7.24
N LEU A 222 -7.18 -5.90 -8.05
CA LEU A 222 -6.47 -5.52 -9.28
C LEU A 222 -5.03 -5.07 -9.04
N MET A 223 -4.75 -4.26 -8.01
CA MET A 223 -3.39 -3.86 -7.61
C MET A 223 -2.57 -5.08 -7.19
N ASN A 224 -3.21 -6.04 -6.54
CA ASN A 224 -2.58 -7.24 -5.99
C ASN A 224 -2.40 -8.37 -7.02
N LEU A 225 -3.11 -8.35 -8.15
CA LEU A 225 -2.99 -9.33 -9.24
C LEU A 225 -1.65 -9.23 -9.99
N SER A 226 -0.89 -8.14 -9.80
CA SER A 226 0.49 -8.01 -10.29
C SER A 226 1.46 -8.37 -9.17
N PRO A 227 1.80 -9.65 -8.95
CA PRO A 227 2.69 -10.03 -7.86
C PRO A 227 4.02 -9.31 -7.98
N HIS A 228 4.47 -8.73 -6.87
CA HIS A 228 5.84 -8.27 -6.63
C HIS A 228 6.82 -9.45 -6.78
N ARG A 229 7.10 -9.85 -8.02
CA ARG A 229 7.97 -10.99 -8.39
C ARG A 229 9.46 -10.69 -8.24
N GLY A 230 9.83 -9.43 -7.97
CA GLY A 230 11.22 -9.01 -7.77
C GLY A 230 11.94 -9.67 -6.58
N LEU A 231 11.20 -10.36 -5.70
CA LEU A 231 11.77 -11.06 -4.54
C LEU A 231 11.57 -12.58 -4.58
N ALA A 232 10.98 -13.13 -5.66
CA ALA A 232 10.77 -14.57 -5.81
C ALA A 232 12.02 -15.33 -6.27
N ASN A 233 13.10 -14.62 -6.63
CA ASN A 233 14.36 -15.21 -7.12
C ASN A 233 15.46 -15.35 -6.07
N LEU A 234 15.12 -15.19 -4.77
CA LEU A 234 15.99 -15.56 -3.65
C LEU A 234 16.05 -17.09 -3.53
N SER A 235 16.45 -17.77 -4.60
CA SER A 235 16.88 -19.15 -4.54
C SER A 235 18.07 -19.20 -3.59
N PHE A 236 17.83 -19.82 -2.45
CA PHE A 236 18.80 -20.10 -1.42
C PHE A 236 19.88 -20.97 -2.06
N ARG A 237 20.93 -20.36 -2.63
CA ARG A 237 22.19 -21.08 -2.92
C ARG A 237 22.72 -21.52 -1.57
N ARG A 238 22.30 -22.71 -1.12
CA ARG A 238 23.07 -23.51 -0.17
C ARG A 238 24.45 -23.61 -0.80
N LYS A 239 25.42 -22.90 -0.22
CA LYS A 239 26.81 -23.32 -0.34
C LYS A 239 26.85 -24.71 0.30
N VAL A 240 26.76 -25.73 -0.54
CA VAL A 240 27.23 -27.06 -0.18
C VAL A 240 28.73 -26.88 -0.07
N ALA A 241 29.20 -26.79 1.18
CA ALA A 241 30.59 -26.97 1.54
C ALA A 241 30.83 -28.47 1.69
#